data_AF-A0A7J3T163-F1
#
_entry.id   AF-A0A7J3T163-F1
#
_cell.length_a   1.000
_cell.length_b   1.000
_cell.length_c   1.000
_cell.angle_alpha   90.00
_cell.angle_beta   90.00
_cell.angle_gamma   90.00
#
_symmetry.space_group_name_H-M   'P 1'
#
loop_
_entity.id
_entity.type
_entity.pdbx_description
1 polymer ?
#
loop_
_entity_poly.entity_id
_entity_poly.type
_entity_poly.pdbx_seq_one_letter_code
_entity_poly.pdbx_strand_id
1 'polypeptide(L)'
;MIYWRELLMLRLLRVFTMLRINRLLRTGGTVHPFTEYFKGFEKSESVRRIFGGETEKMLRNLKVEFTWTGGYMWVNAANGHLMVSSKYLKNGDKVDIYLDIIHELVHVKQLMNGEELFDANYGYAERPTEVEAYRHAVDEAKRLGLSDERICTYLRTEWMSDRDFEGLAKTLNLNCSSQAYARQA
;
A
#
# COMPACT_ATOMS: atom_id res chain seq x y z
N MET A 1 6.08 -24.10 -15.86
CA MET A 1 6.92 -23.27 -16.76
C MET A 1 6.30 -21.87 -16.80
N ILE A 2 6.56 -21.09 -15.76
CA ILE A 2 5.86 -19.82 -15.45
C ILE A 2 6.99 -18.82 -15.18
N TYR A 3 7.45 -18.11 -16.21
CA TYR A 3 8.52 -17.11 -16.07
C TYR A 3 8.29 -15.87 -16.93
N TRP A 4 7.24 -15.83 -17.76
CA TRP A 4 7.07 -14.76 -18.73
C TRP A 4 6.28 -13.56 -18.20
N ARG A 5 5.33 -13.78 -17.28
CA ARG A 5 4.52 -12.72 -16.67
C ARG A 5 5.29 -11.97 -15.57
N GLU A 6 6.08 -12.69 -14.78
CA GLU A 6 7.05 -12.11 -13.83
C GLU A 6 8.13 -11.30 -14.55
N LEU A 7 8.68 -11.81 -15.66
CA LEU A 7 9.62 -11.03 -16.48
C LEU A 7 8.95 -9.81 -17.11
N LEU A 8 7.67 -9.85 -17.47
CA LEU A 8 6.98 -8.71 -18.07
C LEU A 8 6.78 -7.59 -17.04
N MET A 9 6.37 -7.95 -15.81
CA MET A 9 6.25 -7.02 -14.68
C MET A 9 7.61 -6.47 -14.25
N LEU A 10 8.63 -7.34 -14.11
CA LEU A 10 10.00 -6.92 -13.83
C LEU A 10 10.59 -6.09 -14.97
N ARG A 11 10.22 -6.33 -16.23
CA ARG A 11 10.63 -5.47 -17.37
C ARG A 11 9.88 -4.15 -17.37
N LEU A 12 8.60 -4.10 -17.03
CA LEU A 12 7.86 -2.84 -16.92
C LEU A 12 8.38 -1.98 -15.76
N LEU A 13 8.67 -2.59 -14.61
CA LEU A 13 9.25 -1.93 -13.43
C LEU A 13 10.74 -1.59 -13.64
N ARG A 14 11.55 -2.49 -14.23
CA ARG A 14 12.96 -2.21 -14.59
C ARG A 14 13.11 -1.19 -15.70
N VAL A 15 12.24 -1.17 -16.71
CA VAL A 15 12.31 -0.13 -17.76
C VAL A 15 11.95 1.24 -17.14
N PHE A 16 11.04 1.30 -16.16
CA PHE A 16 10.74 2.53 -15.42
C PHE A 16 11.89 3.00 -14.50
N THR A 17 12.64 2.08 -13.89
CA THR A 17 13.76 2.43 -12.96
C THR A 17 15.12 2.55 -13.65
N MET A 18 15.34 1.86 -14.77
CA MET A 18 16.64 1.82 -15.47
C MET A 18 16.73 2.86 -16.60
N LEU A 19 15.59 3.35 -17.10
CA LEU A 19 15.58 4.60 -17.85
C LEU A 19 15.85 5.74 -16.86
N ARG A 20 17.04 6.35 -16.97
CA ARG A 20 17.28 7.73 -16.52
C ARG A 20 16.37 8.71 -17.30
N ILE A 21 15.05 8.57 -17.21
CA ILE A 21 14.07 9.62 -17.53
C ILE A 21 14.06 10.59 -16.33
N ASN A 22 15.22 11.07 -15.89
CA ASN A 22 15.32 12.15 -14.92
C ASN A 22 15.00 13.52 -15.55
N ARG A 23 14.27 13.56 -16.68
CA ARG A 23 13.98 14.82 -17.37
C ARG A 23 12.72 14.93 -18.22
N LEU A 24 11.82 13.94 -18.25
CA LEU A 24 10.67 14.05 -19.19
C LEU A 24 9.34 13.43 -18.75
N LEU A 25 9.07 13.35 -17.44
CA LEU A 25 7.72 13.13 -16.93
C LEU A 25 7.42 14.10 -15.78
N ARG A 26 7.51 15.41 -16.06
CA ARG A 26 6.64 16.39 -15.38
C ARG A 26 5.25 16.30 -16.00
N THR A 27 4.59 15.15 -15.89
CA THR A 27 3.12 15.11 -15.91
C THR A 27 2.68 15.32 -14.47
N GLY A 28 3.05 16.48 -13.91
CA GLY A 28 2.83 16.79 -12.51
C GLY A 28 1.34 16.91 -12.26
N GLY A 29 0.76 15.94 -11.56
CA GLY A 29 -0.50 16.14 -10.88
C GLY A 29 -0.36 17.31 -9.91
N THR A 30 -1.47 17.94 -9.57
CA THR A 30 -1.45 18.95 -8.51
C THR A 30 -1.00 18.27 -7.21
N VAL A 31 0.03 18.83 -6.58
CA VAL A 31 0.57 18.34 -5.32
C VAL A 31 -0.20 19.01 -4.18
N HIS A 32 -0.79 18.22 -3.29
CA HIS A 32 -1.58 18.71 -2.18
C HIS A 32 -0.98 18.28 -0.83
N PRO A 33 -1.14 19.06 0.25
CA PRO A 33 -0.89 18.58 1.60
C PRO A 33 -1.81 17.40 1.93
N PHE A 34 -1.27 16.33 2.52
CA PHE A 34 -2.05 15.16 2.94
C PHE A 34 -3.24 15.53 3.83
N THR A 35 -3.01 16.44 4.78
CA THR A 35 -4.00 16.91 5.76
C THR A 35 -5.17 17.70 5.15
N GLU A 36 -5.08 18.13 3.90
CA GLU A 36 -6.20 18.79 3.21
C GLU A 36 -7.29 17.77 2.81
N TYR A 37 -6.89 16.55 2.45
CA TYR A 37 -7.78 15.50 1.93
C TYR A 37 -8.06 14.40 2.95
N PHE A 38 -7.05 14.00 3.73
CA PHE A 38 -7.13 12.89 4.68
C PHE A 38 -7.11 13.41 6.12
N LYS A 39 -8.24 13.99 6.54
CA LYS A 39 -8.40 14.66 7.83
C LYS A 39 -8.60 13.66 8.97
N GLY A 40 -8.05 13.97 10.15
CA GLY A 40 -8.25 13.18 11.37
C GLY A 40 -7.25 12.05 11.57
N PHE A 41 -6.41 11.75 10.58
CA PHE A 41 -5.35 10.74 10.70
C PHE A 41 -4.33 11.10 11.78
N GLU A 42 -4.15 12.38 12.10
CA GLU A 42 -3.30 12.84 13.21
C GLU A 42 -3.81 12.42 14.59
N LYS A 43 -5.09 12.05 14.69
CA LYS A 43 -5.73 11.57 15.92
C LYS A 43 -5.90 10.05 15.93
N SER A 44 -5.65 9.36 14.81
CA SER A 44 -5.74 7.91 14.72
C SER A 44 -4.65 7.26 15.57
N GLU A 45 -5.05 6.34 16.46
CA GLU A 45 -4.12 5.58 17.29
C GLU A 45 -3.14 4.77 16.44
N SER A 46 -3.62 4.17 15.35
CA SER A 46 -2.79 3.35 14.47
C SER A 46 -1.72 4.18 13.76
N VAL A 47 -2.05 5.40 13.32
CA VAL A 47 -1.07 6.32 12.73
C VAL A 47 -0.08 6.84 13.78
N ARG A 48 -0.52 7.02 15.02
CA ARG A 48 0.36 7.35 16.16
C ARG A 48 1.32 6.21 16.51
N ARG A 49 0.91 4.95 16.35
CA ARG A 49 1.84 3.81 16.49
C ARG A 49 2.89 3.78 15.38
N ILE A 50 2.54 4.22 14.17
CA ILE A 50 3.50 4.30 13.05
C ILE A 50 4.54 5.38 13.35
N PHE A 51 4.15 6.64 13.55
CA PHE A 51 5.11 7.76 13.60
C PHE A 51 5.48 8.25 15.01
N GLY A 52 4.82 7.75 16.07
CA GLY A 52 5.08 8.16 17.45
C GLY A 52 4.82 9.65 17.70
N GLY A 53 5.72 10.29 18.43
CA GLY A 53 5.62 11.73 18.73
C GLY A 53 5.69 12.64 17.50
N GLU A 54 6.20 12.14 16.37
CA GLU A 54 6.36 12.92 15.15
C GLU A 54 5.11 12.91 14.25
N THR A 55 4.06 12.15 14.59
CA THR A 55 2.87 11.94 13.73
C THR A 55 2.36 13.21 13.07
N GLU A 56 2.09 14.26 13.85
CA GLU A 56 1.49 15.46 13.26
C GLU A 56 2.45 16.18 12.30
N LYS A 57 3.74 16.23 12.64
CA LYS A 57 4.76 16.85 11.78
C LYS A 57 4.90 16.06 10.47
N MET A 58 4.88 14.74 10.56
CA MET A 58 4.95 13.83 9.42
C MET A 58 3.76 14.06 8.48
N LEU A 59 2.53 14.01 8.99
CA LEU A 59 1.33 14.20 8.18
C LEU A 59 1.20 15.62 7.60
N ARG A 60 1.65 16.66 8.33
CA ARG A 60 1.69 18.04 7.82
C ARG A 60 2.63 18.20 6.64
N ASN A 61 3.75 17.47 6.62
CA ASN A 61 4.76 17.56 5.58
C ASN A 61 4.50 16.61 4.40
N LEU A 62 3.79 15.50 4.63
CA LEU A 62 3.44 14.54 3.60
C LEU A 62 2.60 15.20 2.50
N LYS A 63 2.96 14.89 1.26
CA LYS A 63 2.28 15.35 0.05
C LYS A 63 1.54 14.22 -0.63
N VAL A 64 0.43 14.57 -1.27
CA VAL A 64 -0.42 13.68 -2.03
C VAL A 64 -0.50 14.16 -3.48
N GLU A 65 -0.40 13.23 -4.41
CA GLU A 65 -0.66 13.46 -5.83
C GLU A 65 -1.78 12.56 -6.31
N PHE A 66 -2.75 13.14 -7.00
CA PHE A 66 -3.88 12.40 -7.55
C PHE A 66 -3.62 12.00 -8.99
N THR A 67 -3.80 10.71 -9.29
CA THR A 67 -3.66 10.15 -10.64
C THR A 67 -5.02 9.70 -11.17
N TRP A 68 -5.19 9.79 -12.49
CA TRP A 68 -6.38 9.24 -13.17
C TRP A 68 -6.15 7.81 -13.69
N THR A 69 -4.90 7.36 -13.69
CA THR A 69 -4.53 6.00 -14.12
C THR A 69 -5.09 4.95 -13.15
N GLY A 70 -5.30 3.73 -13.67
CA GLY A 70 -5.76 2.60 -12.87
C GLY A 70 -4.78 2.23 -11.75
N GLY A 71 -5.25 1.46 -10.77
CA GLY A 71 -4.52 1.11 -9.55
C GLY A 71 -5.18 1.68 -8.30
N TYR A 72 -4.52 1.51 -7.16
CA TYR A 72 -5.01 1.89 -5.84
C TYR A 72 -4.26 3.11 -5.31
N MET A 73 -3.36 2.90 -4.36
CA MET A 73 -2.45 3.89 -3.79
C MET A 73 -1.03 3.32 -3.77
N TRP A 74 -0.02 4.18 -3.75
CA TRP A 74 1.38 3.77 -3.54
C TRP A 74 2.23 4.95 -3.10
N VAL A 75 3.35 4.70 -2.41
CA VAL A 75 4.39 5.71 -2.19
C VAL A 75 5.35 5.79 -3.37
N ASN A 76 5.56 6.99 -3.89
CA ASN A 76 6.59 7.24 -4.90
C ASN A 76 7.98 7.29 -4.24
N ALA A 77 8.80 6.27 -4.47
CA ALA A 77 10.13 6.14 -3.87
C ALA A 77 11.11 7.30 -4.21
N ALA A 78 10.87 8.07 -5.28
CA ALA A 78 11.77 9.15 -5.69
C ALA A 78 11.55 10.45 -4.90
N ASN A 79 10.33 10.71 -4.43
CA ASN A 79 9.97 11.96 -3.74
C ASN A 79 9.20 11.76 -2.42
N GLY A 80 8.84 10.53 -2.07
CA GLY A 80 8.10 10.18 -0.87
C GLY A 80 6.64 10.65 -0.86
N HIS A 81 6.10 11.08 -2.00
CA HIS A 81 4.70 11.48 -2.10
C HIS A 81 3.78 10.26 -2.11
N LEU A 82 2.62 10.39 -1.47
CA LEU A 82 1.54 9.42 -1.57
C LEU A 82 0.81 9.63 -2.90
N MET A 83 0.84 8.64 -3.76
CA MET A 83 0.12 8.64 -5.03
C MET A 83 -1.23 7.96 -4.84
N VAL A 84 -2.32 8.61 -5.26
CA VAL A 84 -3.68 8.10 -5.06
C VAL A 84 -4.46 8.11 -6.36
N SER A 85 -5.04 6.97 -6.74
CA SER A 85 -5.97 6.94 -7.87
C SER A 85 -7.28 7.62 -7.50
N SER A 86 -7.64 8.67 -8.25
CA SER A 86 -8.93 9.38 -8.08
C SER A 86 -10.12 8.46 -8.35
N LYS A 87 -9.95 7.50 -9.27
CA LYS A 87 -10.98 6.49 -9.58
C LYS A 87 -11.20 5.55 -8.41
N TYR A 88 -10.12 5.10 -7.76
CA TYR A 88 -10.21 4.25 -6.58
C TYR A 88 -10.84 5.02 -5.42
N LEU A 89 -10.37 6.23 -5.11
CA LEU A 89 -10.92 7.04 -4.02
C LEU A 89 -12.43 7.31 -4.15
N LYS A 90 -12.94 7.40 -5.38
CA LYS A 90 -14.37 7.63 -5.65
C LYS A 90 -15.24 6.38 -5.51
N ASN A 91 -14.72 5.21 -5.90
CA ASN A 91 -15.55 4.00 -6.10
C ASN A 91 -15.18 2.83 -5.18
N GLY A 92 -14.02 2.88 -4.53
CA GLY A 92 -13.54 1.85 -3.62
C GLY A 92 -14.35 1.80 -2.32
N ASP A 93 -14.25 0.66 -1.64
CA ASP A 93 -14.79 0.52 -0.29
C ASP A 93 -14.05 1.49 0.65
N LYS A 94 -14.82 2.23 1.46
CA LYS A 94 -14.26 3.28 2.31
C LYS A 94 -13.36 2.74 3.42
N VAL A 95 -13.63 1.51 3.89
CA VAL A 95 -12.81 0.83 4.88
C VAL A 95 -11.52 0.37 4.23
N ASP A 96 -11.57 -0.24 3.05
CA ASP A 96 -10.35 -0.66 2.33
C ASP A 96 -9.45 0.55 2.00
N ILE A 97 -10.03 1.65 1.51
CA ILE A 97 -9.31 2.92 1.30
C ILE A 97 -8.64 3.42 2.58
N TYR A 98 -9.33 3.35 3.71
CA TYR A 98 -8.77 3.78 5.00
C TYR A 98 -7.59 2.89 5.44
N LEU A 99 -7.73 1.57 5.27
CA LEU A 99 -6.67 0.61 5.58
C LEU A 99 -5.46 0.76 4.64
N ASP A 100 -5.69 1.02 3.36
CA ASP A 100 -4.63 1.30 2.38
C ASP A 100 -3.85 2.56 2.76
N ILE A 101 -4.51 3.62 3.20
CA ILE A 101 -3.79 4.82 3.67
C ILE A 101 -2.90 4.47 4.86
N ILE A 102 -3.34 3.61 5.79
CA ILE A 102 -2.51 3.17 6.91
C ILE A 102 -1.32 2.35 6.42
N HIS A 103 -1.54 1.42 5.49
CA HIS A 103 -0.49 0.63 4.84
C HIS A 103 0.57 1.55 4.19
N GLU A 104 0.13 2.49 3.36
CA GLU A 104 1.05 3.41 2.68
C GLU A 104 1.78 4.35 3.64
N LEU A 105 1.16 4.74 4.77
CA LEU A 105 1.86 5.53 5.80
C LEU A 105 3.01 4.75 6.45
N VAL A 106 2.92 3.42 6.53
CA VAL A 106 4.06 2.58 6.94
C VAL A 106 5.17 2.67 5.88
N HIS A 107 4.84 2.57 4.59
CA HIS A 107 5.83 2.74 3.52
C HIS A 107 6.48 4.13 3.51
N VAL A 108 5.74 5.19 3.83
CA VAL A 108 6.31 6.53 4.02
C VAL A 108 7.38 6.50 5.12
N LYS A 109 7.07 5.87 6.27
CA LYS A 109 8.02 5.74 7.37
C LYS A 109 9.26 4.94 6.98
N GLN A 110 9.06 3.78 6.36
CA GLN A 110 10.14 2.89 5.91
C GLN A 110 11.07 3.61 4.92
N LEU A 111 10.50 4.31 3.94
CA LEU A 111 11.28 5.11 2.99
C LEU A 111 12.10 6.20 3.71
N MET A 112 11.52 6.85 4.71
CA MET A 112 12.24 7.87 5.51
C MET A 112 13.34 7.29 6.39
N ASN A 113 13.23 6.03 6.78
CA ASN A 113 14.29 5.29 7.46
C ASN A 113 15.38 4.79 6.48
N GLY A 114 15.21 5.00 5.17
CA GLY A 114 16.13 4.54 4.13
C GLY A 114 15.96 3.07 3.74
N GLU A 115 14.81 2.47 4.05
CA GLU A 115 14.53 1.08 3.72
C GLU A 115 14.22 0.90 2.22
N GLU A 116 14.64 -0.24 1.66
CA GLU A 116 14.35 -0.60 0.28
C GLU A 116 12.95 -1.19 0.17
N LEU A 117 11.98 -0.38 -0.27
CA LEU A 117 10.58 -0.82 -0.40
C LEU A 117 10.40 -1.96 -1.42
N PHE A 118 11.31 -2.08 -2.39
CA PHE A 118 11.23 -3.05 -3.50
C PHE A 118 12.45 -3.97 -3.56
N ASP A 119 12.72 -4.70 -2.48
CA ASP A 119 13.74 -5.75 -2.50
C ASP A 119 13.30 -6.90 -3.41
N ALA A 120 14.07 -7.14 -4.47
CA ALA A 120 13.82 -8.19 -5.48
C ALA A 120 14.18 -9.61 -5.00
N ASN A 121 14.84 -9.74 -3.84
CA ASN A 121 15.13 -11.05 -3.25
C ASN A 121 13.90 -11.71 -2.63
N TYR A 122 12.81 -10.96 -2.42
CA TYR A 122 11.58 -11.44 -1.81
C TYR A 122 10.39 -11.33 -2.78
N GLY A 123 9.49 -12.29 -2.71
CA GLY A 123 8.15 -12.16 -3.31
C GLY A 123 7.35 -11.05 -2.62
N TYR A 124 6.33 -10.53 -3.31
CA TYR A 124 5.51 -9.41 -2.81
C TYR A 124 4.96 -9.68 -1.39
N ALA A 125 4.31 -10.82 -1.18
CA ALA A 125 3.71 -11.20 0.09
C ALA A 125 4.72 -11.59 1.19
N GLU A 126 5.98 -11.82 0.83
CA GLU A 126 7.04 -12.23 1.75
C GLU A 126 7.98 -11.08 2.12
N ARG A 127 7.89 -9.95 1.41
CA ARG A 127 8.78 -8.81 1.63
C ARG A 127 8.57 -8.26 3.04
N PRO A 128 9.63 -8.11 3.85
CA PRO A 128 9.49 -7.62 5.23
C PRO A 128 8.74 -6.29 5.35
N THR A 129 8.96 -5.37 4.41
CA THR A 129 8.31 -4.05 4.38
C THR A 129 6.80 -4.15 4.13
N GLU A 130 6.38 -5.00 3.19
CA GLU A 130 4.96 -5.28 2.87
C GLU A 130 4.26 -5.98 4.04
N VAL A 131 4.92 -6.98 4.64
CA VAL A 131 4.41 -7.71 5.80
C VAL A 131 4.19 -6.78 6.99
N GLU A 132 5.12 -5.85 7.25
CA GLU A 132 4.95 -4.83 8.29
C GLU A 132 3.78 -3.89 7.97
N ALA A 133 3.69 -3.39 6.73
CA ALA A 133 2.63 -2.49 6.32
C ALA A 133 1.24 -3.14 6.44
N TYR A 134 1.09 -4.37 5.97
CA TYR A 134 -0.15 -5.13 6.15
C TYR A 134 -0.44 -5.45 7.62
N ARG A 135 0.56 -5.70 8.46
CA ARG A 135 0.34 -5.91 9.89
C ARG A 135 -0.33 -4.71 10.55
N HIS A 136 0.12 -3.49 10.24
CA HIS A 136 -0.53 -2.27 10.74
C HIS A 136 -1.96 -2.11 10.24
N ALA A 137 -2.22 -2.40 8.96
CA ALA A 137 -3.58 -2.38 8.40
C ALA A 137 -4.49 -3.43 9.07
N VAL A 138 -4.00 -4.67 9.26
CA VAL A 138 -4.75 -5.75 9.93
C VAL A 138 -5.04 -5.41 11.38
N ASP A 139 -4.07 -4.86 12.12
CA ASP A 139 -4.26 -4.46 13.51
C ASP A 139 -5.33 -3.37 13.62
N GLU A 140 -5.34 -2.41 12.69
CA GLU A 140 -6.41 -1.42 12.63
C GLU A 140 -7.76 -2.03 12.27
N ALA A 141 -7.81 -2.91 11.28
CA ALA A 141 -9.05 -3.57 10.89
C ALA A 141 -9.65 -4.37 12.05
N LYS A 142 -8.82 -5.08 12.83
CA LYS A 142 -9.22 -5.76 14.07
C LYS A 142 -9.73 -4.77 15.11
N ARG A 143 -9.06 -3.62 15.29
CA ARG A 143 -9.50 -2.55 16.21
C ARG A 143 -10.86 -1.96 15.82
N LEU A 144 -11.14 -1.87 14.52
CA LEU A 144 -12.44 -1.46 13.98
C LEU A 144 -13.53 -2.56 14.10
N GLY A 145 -13.18 -3.77 14.55
CA GLY A 145 -14.11 -4.88 14.75
C GLY A 145 -14.42 -5.68 13.48
N LEU A 146 -13.57 -5.61 12.45
CA LEU A 146 -13.72 -6.45 11.25
C LEU A 146 -13.42 -7.92 11.59
N SER A 147 -14.20 -8.83 11.00
CA SER A 147 -13.93 -10.27 11.10
C SER A 147 -12.70 -10.65 10.28
N ASP A 148 -12.06 -11.76 10.66
CA ASP A 148 -10.94 -12.33 9.88
C ASP A 148 -11.33 -12.51 8.40
N GLU A 149 -12.55 -12.95 8.09
CA GLU A 149 -13.01 -13.12 6.70
C GLU A 149 -13.06 -11.81 5.91
N ARG A 150 -13.50 -10.70 6.53
CA ARG A 150 -13.50 -9.38 5.88
C ARG A 150 -12.08 -8.87 5.68
N ILE A 151 -11.18 -9.12 6.63
CA ILE A 151 -9.77 -8.76 6.53
C ILE A 151 -9.08 -9.58 5.43
N CYS A 152 -9.37 -10.88 5.34
CA CYS A 152 -8.88 -11.74 4.27
C CYS A 152 -9.35 -11.27 2.88
N THR A 153 -10.59 -10.78 2.79
CA THR A 153 -11.10 -10.18 1.54
C THR A 153 -10.31 -8.91 1.16
N TYR A 154 -9.95 -8.09 2.15
CA TYR A 154 -9.12 -6.91 1.96
C TYR A 154 -7.69 -7.26 1.50
N LEU A 155 -7.05 -8.24 2.15
CA LEU A 155 -5.68 -8.65 1.84
C LEU A 155 -5.52 -9.25 0.44
N ARG A 156 -6.60 -9.79 -0.14
CA ARG A 156 -6.53 -10.49 -1.42
C ARG A 156 -6.58 -9.50 -2.59
N THR A 157 -5.42 -9.26 -3.18
CA THR A 157 -5.26 -8.39 -4.35
C THR A 157 -5.25 -9.20 -5.65
N GLU A 158 -5.61 -8.57 -6.77
CA GLU A 158 -5.71 -9.23 -8.07
C GLU A 158 -4.38 -9.75 -8.64
N TRP A 159 -3.24 -9.33 -8.07
CA TRP A 159 -1.90 -9.75 -8.50
C TRP A 159 -1.27 -10.82 -7.61
N MET A 160 -1.88 -11.14 -6.47
CA MET A 160 -1.42 -12.24 -5.60
C MET A 160 -1.83 -13.59 -6.17
N SER A 161 -0.92 -14.57 -6.14
CA SER A 161 -1.33 -15.96 -6.28
C SER A 161 -2.04 -16.44 -5.01
N ASP A 162 -2.77 -17.55 -5.10
CA ASP A 162 -3.39 -18.16 -3.91
C ASP A 162 -2.34 -18.52 -2.86
N ARG A 163 -1.13 -18.93 -3.30
CA ARG A 163 -0.01 -19.21 -2.41
C ARG A 163 0.50 -17.95 -1.70
N ASP A 164 0.62 -16.83 -2.40
CA ASP A 164 1.05 -15.56 -1.81
C ASP A 164 0.04 -15.10 -0.75
N PHE A 165 -1.25 -15.19 -1.09
CA PHE A 165 -2.33 -14.86 -0.18
C PHE A 165 -2.34 -15.76 1.07
N GLU A 166 -2.23 -17.08 0.90
CA GLU A 166 -2.14 -18.04 2.02
C GLU A 166 -0.94 -17.76 2.92
N GLY A 167 0.23 -17.50 2.32
CA GLY A 167 1.45 -17.16 3.03
C GLY A 167 1.31 -15.89 3.86
N LEU A 168 0.75 -14.83 3.27
CA LEU A 168 0.52 -13.56 3.95
C LEU A 168 -0.50 -13.71 5.08
N ALA A 169 -1.65 -14.33 4.82
CA ALA A 169 -2.70 -14.54 5.81
C ALA A 169 -2.19 -15.33 7.03
N LYS A 170 -1.38 -16.37 6.78
CA LYS A 170 -0.72 -17.14 7.84
C LYS A 170 0.26 -16.28 8.63
N THR A 171 1.08 -15.49 7.95
CA THR A 171 2.06 -14.57 8.57
C THR A 171 1.40 -13.52 9.46
N LEU A 172 0.18 -13.11 9.10
CA LEU A 172 -0.63 -12.12 9.82
C LEU A 172 -1.61 -12.75 10.84
N ASN A 173 -1.54 -14.07 11.03
CA ASN A 173 -2.39 -14.83 11.95
C ASN A 173 -3.89 -14.57 11.73
N LEU A 174 -4.36 -14.76 10.48
CA LEU A 174 -5.76 -14.63 10.09
C LEU A 174 -6.36 -15.98 9.73
N ASN A 175 -7.59 -16.22 10.18
CA ASN A 175 -8.35 -17.41 9.82
C ASN A 175 -9.21 -17.14 8.58
N CYS A 176 -8.62 -17.28 7.39
CA CYS A 176 -9.36 -17.13 6.14
C CYS A 176 -10.14 -18.41 5.81
N SER A 177 -11.46 -18.30 5.64
CA SER A 177 -12.29 -19.41 5.16
C SER A 177 -12.12 -19.61 3.64
N SER A 178 -12.48 -20.78 3.13
CA SER A 178 -12.46 -21.10 1.69
C SER A 178 -13.30 -20.13 0.83
N GLN A 179 -14.25 -19.41 1.43
CA GLN A 179 -15.06 -18.40 0.74
C GLN A 179 -14.29 -17.11 0.42
N ALA A 180 -13.27 -16.75 1.21
CA ALA A 180 -12.35 -15.67 0.86
C ALA A 180 -11.54 -15.98 -0.42
N TYR A 181 -11.39 -17.27 -0.74
CA TYR A 181 -10.74 -17.75 -1.97
C TYR A 181 -11.67 -17.70 -3.20
N ALA A 182 -12.97 -17.40 -3.04
CA ALA A 182 -13.97 -17.58 -4.09
C ALA A 182 -14.41 -16.31 -4.85
N ARG A 183 -13.81 -15.13 -4.63
CA ARG A 183 -14.17 -13.92 -5.40
C ARG A 183 -12.98 -13.20 -6.01
N GLN A 184 -12.95 -13.19 -7.34
CA GLN A 184 -12.76 -12.04 -8.23
C GLN A 184 -13.11 -12.54 -9.65
N ALA A 185 -14.39 -12.39 -10.02
CA ALA A 185 -14.86 -12.48 -11.40
C ALA A 185 -15.60 -11.17 -11.70
#